data_AF-A0A060BMD5-F1
#
_entry.id   AF-A0A060BMD5-F1
#
_cell.length_a   1.000
_cell.length_b   1.000
_cell.length_c   1.000
_cell.angle_alpha   90.00
_cell.angle_beta   90.00
_cell.angle_gamma   90.00
#
_symmetry.space_group_name_H-M   'P 1'
#
loop_
_entity.id
_entity.type
_entity.pdbx_description
1 polymer ?
#
loop_
_entity_poly.entity_id
_entity_poly.type
_entity_poly.pdbx_seq_one_letter_code
_entity_poly.pdbx_strand_id
1 'polypeptide(L)'
;MPLAQRRLGADARVLLPGFPAILAGLADPVEVARLSLPWPTVWGEPAEARLLLGHLPFADGARLPLYAIDAPWLYDRPGNPYADAHGQPYGDNHRRFALLGWAGALLARGPGPA
;
A
#
# COMPACT_ATOMS: atom_id res chain seq x y z
N MET A 1 -14.91 10.38 5.07
CA MET A 1 -13.46 10.11 5.25
C MET A 1 -13.27 9.04 6.33
N PRO A 2 -12.26 8.17 6.22
CA PRO A 2 -12.16 6.90 6.97
C PRO A 2 -12.34 7.02 8.49
N LEU A 3 -11.72 8.03 9.13
CA LEU A 3 -11.89 8.27 10.56
C LEU A 3 -13.36 8.53 10.96
N ALA A 4 -14.11 9.26 10.14
CA ALA A 4 -15.53 9.51 10.38
C ALA A 4 -16.36 8.22 10.21
N GLN A 5 -16.04 7.39 9.22
CA GLN A 5 -16.70 6.08 9.03
C GLN A 5 -16.47 5.16 10.23
N ARG A 6 -15.24 5.14 10.78
CA ARG A 6 -14.92 4.39 12.01
C ARG A 6 -15.65 4.92 13.24
N ARG A 7 -15.77 6.24 13.40
CA ARG A 7 -16.57 6.86 14.48
C ARG A 7 -18.05 6.48 14.40
N LEU A 8 -18.54 6.15 13.20
CA LEU A 8 -19.89 5.64 12.95
C LEU A 8 -20.00 4.10 13.04
N GLY A 9 -18.94 3.40 13.49
CA GLY A 9 -18.95 1.95 13.73
C GLY A 9 -18.51 1.07 12.55
N ALA A 10 -18.12 1.63 11.40
CA ALA A 10 -17.61 0.84 10.29
C ALA A 10 -16.15 0.41 10.53
N ASP A 11 -15.77 -0.81 10.12
CA ASP A 11 -14.36 -1.21 10.06
C ASP A 11 -13.67 -0.65 8.81
N ALA A 12 -13.62 0.67 8.70
CA ALA A 12 -12.97 1.34 7.58
C ALA A 12 -11.44 1.31 7.74
N ARG A 13 -10.73 0.89 6.69
CA ARG A 13 -9.27 0.83 6.64
C ARG A 13 -8.78 1.53 5.37
N VAL A 14 -7.52 1.97 5.37
CA VAL A 14 -6.90 2.59 4.20
C VAL A 14 -5.92 1.61 3.56
N LEU A 15 -5.87 1.58 2.23
CA LEU A 15 -4.83 0.90 1.47
C LEU A 15 -4.01 1.95 0.71
N LEU A 16 -2.69 1.96 0.91
CA LEU A 16 -1.78 2.85 0.16
C LEU A 16 -0.59 2.06 -0.43
N PRO A 17 -0.02 2.55 -1.53
CA PRO A 17 1.36 2.21 -1.88
C PRO A 17 2.30 2.54 -0.72
N GLY A 18 3.25 1.65 -0.44
CA GLY A 18 4.30 1.85 0.56
C GLY A 18 5.36 2.83 0.09
N PHE A 19 4.99 4.09 -0.18
CA PHE A 19 5.96 5.15 -0.44
C PHE A 19 6.84 5.37 0.80
N PRO A 20 8.08 5.88 0.65
CA PRO A 20 8.99 6.07 1.79
C PRO A 20 8.36 6.84 2.96
N ALA A 21 7.63 7.92 2.68
CA ALA A 21 6.94 8.71 3.71
C ALA A 21 5.80 7.94 4.41
N ILE A 22 5.10 7.05 3.71
CA ILE A 22 4.04 6.23 4.29
C ILE A 22 4.64 5.18 5.22
N LEU A 23 5.67 4.47 4.77
CA LEU A 23 6.34 3.44 5.56
C LEU A 23 7.02 4.03 6.80
N ALA A 24 7.64 5.21 6.68
CA ALA A 24 8.24 5.91 7.82
C ALA A 24 7.21 6.37 8.87
N GLY A 25 5.98 6.69 8.45
CA GLY A 25 4.89 7.10 9.34
C GLY A 25 4.03 5.93 9.87
N LEU A 26 4.28 4.70 9.41
CA LEU A 26 3.48 3.54 9.77
C LEU A 26 3.96 2.96 11.12
N ALA A 27 3.09 2.99 12.12
CA ALA A 27 3.39 2.44 13.43
C ALA A 27 2.97 0.96 13.55
N ASP A 28 3.81 0.20 14.26
CA ASP A 28 3.66 -1.24 14.53
C ASP A 28 3.34 -2.11 13.29
N PRO A 29 4.07 -1.97 12.17
CA PRO A 29 3.76 -2.72 10.96
C PRO A 29 4.03 -4.21 11.15
N VAL A 30 3.06 -5.03 10.77
CA VAL A 30 3.20 -6.48 10.66
C VAL A 30 2.92 -6.94 9.24
N GLU A 31 3.73 -7.87 8.72
CA GLU A 31 3.45 -8.53 7.43
C GLU A 31 2.24 -9.46 7.61
N VAL A 32 1.19 -9.22 6.83
CA VAL A 32 -0.07 -9.99 6.90
C VAL A 32 -0.30 -10.87 5.67
N ALA A 33 0.38 -10.58 4.56
CA ALA A 33 0.32 -11.38 3.36
C ALA A 33 1.50 -11.09 2.43
N ARG A 34 1.77 -12.03 1.53
CA ARG A 34 2.57 -11.82 0.33
C ARG A 34 1.66 -11.87 -0.88
N LEU A 35 1.75 -10.86 -1.72
CA LEU A 35 0.95 -10.69 -2.92
C LEU A 35 1.77 -11.17 -4.11
N SER A 36 1.42 -12.33 -4.65
CA SER A 36 1.91 -12.74 -5.97
C SER A 36 1.29 -11.82 -7.02
N LEU A 37 2.13 -11.20 -7.84
CA LEU A 37 1.66 -10.40 -8.96
C LEU A 37 1.21 -11.30 -10.12
N PRO A 38 0.26 -10.83 -10.94
CA PRO A 38 -0.19 -11.58 -12.13
C PRO A 38 0.87 -11.64 -13.23
N TRP A 39 2.01 -10.96 -13.06
CA TRP A 39 3.14 -10.98 -14.00
C TRP A 39 4.26 -11.83 -13.41
N PRO A 40 4.85 -12.78 -14.16
CA PRO A 40 5.78 -13.78 -13.61
C PRO A 40 7.10 -13.19 -13.12
N THR A 41 7.55 -12.08 -13.70
CA THR A 41 8.73 -11.34 -13.27
C THR A 41 8.47 -9.85 -13.34
N VAL A 42 9.11 -9.11 -12.45
CA VAL A 42 9.19 -7.67 -12.52
C VAL A 42 10.66 -7.30 -12.64
N TRP A 43 11.05 -6.83 -13.84
CA TRP A 43 12.41 -6.35 -14.11
C TRP A 43 13.53 -7.37 -13.82
N GLY A 44 13.23 -8.67 -13.95
CA GLY A 44 14.20 -9.75 -13.73
C GLY A 44 14.09 -10.46 -12.37
N GLU A 45 13.27 -9.97 -11.46
CA GLU A 45 13.05 -10.55 -10.12
C GLU A 45 11.64 -11.17 -10.00
N PRO A 46 11.44 -12.16 -9.10
CA PRO A 46 10.12 -12.66 -8.75
C PRO A 46 9.20 -11.53 -8.32
N ALA A 47 8.05 -11.48 -8.95
CA ALA A 47 7.10 -10.38 -8.84
C ALA A 47 6.24 -10.52 -7.56
N GLU A 48 6.85 -10.34 -6.40
CA GLU A 48 6.15 -10.35 -5.12
C GLU A 48 6.15 -8.96 -4.46
N ALA A 49 5.04 -8.64 -3.81
CA ALA A 49 4.92 -7.51 -2.91
C ALA A 49 4.47 -7.98 -1.53
N ARG A 50 4.95 -7.33 -0.47
CA ARG A 50 4.46 -7.59 0.88
C ARG A 50 3.26 -6.70 1.17
N LEU A 51 2.31 -7.23 1.94
CA LEU A 51 1.23 -6.42 2.50
C LEU A 51 1.49 -6.26 3.99
N LEU A 52 1.72 -5.03 4.41
CA LEU A 52 1.93 -4.68 5.81
C LEU A 52 0.64 -4.09 6.38
N LEU A 53 0.26 -4.47 7.60
CA LEU A 53 -0.80 -3.84 8.36
C LEU A 53 -0.19 -3.13 9.55
N GLY A 54 -0.48 -1.83 9.68
CA GLY A 54 -0.13 -1.03 10.84
C GLY A 54 -1.19 0.03 11.07
N HIS A 55 -0.81 1.13 11.71
CA HIS A 55 -1.70 2.28 11.90
C HIS A 55 -0.95 3.60 11.74
N LEU A 56 -1.68 4.61 11.27
CA LEU A 56 -1.21 6.00 11.31
C LEU A 56 -1.66 6.64 12.62
N PRO A 57 -0.73 7.17 13.44
CA PRO A 57 -1.07 7.94 14.63
C PRO A 57 -1.52 9.36 14.26
N PHE A 58 -2.54 9.87 14.95
CA PHE A 58 -3.01 11.25 14.84
C PHE A 58 -2.77 12.00 16.15
N ALA A 59 -2.69 13.33 16.07
CA ALA A 59 -2.42 14.19 17.22
C ALA A 59 -3.50 14.11 18.31
N ASP A 60 -4.74 13.76 17.95
CA ASP A 60 -5.86 13.54 18.87
C ASP A 60 -5.88 12.13 19.49
N GLY A 61 -4.82 11.33 19.27
CA GLY A 61 -4.71 9.96 19.74
C GLY A 61 -5.47 8.94 18.89
N ALA A 62 -6.18 9.37 17.84
CA ALA A 62 -6.82 8.44 16.92
C ALA A 62 -5.78 7.60 16.17
N ARG A 63 -6.15 6.36 15.87
CA ARG A 63 -5.34 5.41 15.11
C ARG A 63 -6.12 4.97 13.89
N LEU A 64 -5.57 5.21 12.70
CA LEU A 64 -6.18 4.77 11.45
C LEU A 64 -5.49 3.50 10.95
N PRO A 65 -6.17 2.35 10.91
CA PRO A 65 -5.58 1.14 10.34
C PRO A 65 -5.25 1.35 8.86
N LEU A 66 -4.03 0.96 8.49
CA LEU A 66 -3.49 1.15 7.16
C LEU A 66 -2.82 -0.14 6.69
N TYR A 67 -3.23 -0.58 5.50
CA TYR A 67 -2.49 -1.53 4.69
C TYR A 67 -1.50 -0.78 3.79
N ALA A 68 -0.22 -1.12 3.89
CA ALA A 68 0.82 -0.62 3.00
C ALA A 68 1.28 -1.74 2.07
N ILE A 69 1.24 -1.47 0.76
CA ILE A 69 1.81 -2.37 -0.25
C ILE A 69 3.31 -2.09 -0.31
N ASP A 70 4.09 -2.96 0.30
CA ASP A 70 5.54 -2.84 0.29
C ASP A 70 6.14 -3.56 -0.92
N ALA A 71 6.59 -2.75 -1.88
CA ALA A 71 7.23 -3.14 -3.11
C ALA A 71 8.34 -2.12 -3.42
N PRO A 72 9.51 -2.20 -2.75
CA PRO A 72 10.55 -1.17 -2.84
C PRO A 72 11.02 -0.92 -4.28
N TRP A 73 11.14 -1.99 -5.08
CA TRP A 73 11.46 -1.92 -6.51
C TRP A 73 10.49 -1.04 -7.35
N LEU A 74 9.28 -0.81 -6.84
CA LEU A 74 8.28 0.04 -7.48
C LEU A 74 8.15 1.42 -6.83
N TYR A 75 8.18 1.47 -5.49
CA TYR A 75 7.75 2.63 -4.71
C TYR A 75 8.89 3.38 -4.02
N ASP A 76 10.05 2.75 -3.79
CA ASP A 76 11.21 3.38 -3.16
C ASP A 76 11.99 4.20 -4.18
N ARG A 77 11.44 5.38 -4.50
CA ARG A 77 12.01 6.32 -5.46
C ARG A 77 11.95 7.75 -4.92
N PRO A 78 12.94 8.59 -5.24
CA PRO A 78 12.91 10.01 -4.86
C PRO A 78 11.85 10.75 -5.69
N GLY A 79 11.30 11.81 -5.13
CA GLY A 79 10.22 12.59 -5.75
C GLY A 79 8.90 12.37 -5.03
N ASN A 80 7.81 12.38 -5.80
CA ASN A 80 6.46 12.23 -5.28
C ASN A 80 5.81 10.94 -5.82
N PRO A 81 4.58 10.59 -5.42
CA PRO A 81 3.88 9.38 -5.87
C PRO A 81 3.82 9.16 -7.39
N TYR A 82 3.90 10.24 -8.19
CA TYR A 82 3.64 10.26 -9.63
C TYR A 82 4.85 10.68 -10.47
N ALA A 83 5.81 11.39 -9.88
CA ALA A 83 6.92 12.02 -10.59
C ALA A 83 8.22 11.95 -9.81
N ASP A 84 9.35 11.94 -10.52
CA ASP A 84 10.68 11.92 -9.94
C ASP A 84 11.06 13.23 -9.25
N ALA A 85 12.30 13.32 -8.76
CA ALA A 85 12.83 14.49 -8.07
C ALA A 85 12.85 15.77 -8.94
N HIS A 86 12.77 15.65 -10.26
CA HIS A 86 12.72 16.75 -11.21
C HIS A 86 11.28 17.07 -11.68
N GLY A 87 10.28 16.39 -11.11
CA GLY A 87 8.89 16.55 -11.50
C GLY A 87 8.53 15.84 -12.80
N GLN A 88 9.39 14.98 -13.34
CA GLN A 88 9.07 14.18 -14.52
C GLN A 88 8.20 12.98 -14.13
N PRO A 89 7.05 12.76 -14.79
CA PRO A 89 6.21 11.60 -14.50
C PRO A 89 6.98 10.29 -14.70
N TYR A 90 6.81 9.35 -13.79
CA TYR A 90 7.39 8.03 -13.99
C TYR A 90 6.71 7.32 -15.17
N GLY A 91 7.51 6.83 -16.12
CA GLY A 91 7.00 6.11 -17.30
C GLY A 91 6.24 4.81 -16.95
N ASP A 92 6.46 4.27 -15.76
CA ASP A 92 5.83 3.06 -15.24
C ASP A 92 4.68 3.32 -14.24
N ASN A 93 4.12 4.53 -14.19
CA ASN A 93 2.96 4.87 -13.33
C ASN A 93 1.78 3.91 -13.52
N HIS A 94 1.53 3.43 -14.73
CA HIS A 94 0.51 2.42 -15.01
C HIS A 94 0.70 1.14 -14.17
N ARG A 95 1.95 0.73 -13.89
CA ARG A 95 2.27 -0.45 -13.07
C ARG A 95 2.05 -0.17 -11.59
N ARG A 96 2.42 1.04 -11.13
CA ARG A 96 2.17 1.52 -9.76
C ARG A 96 0.68 1.43 -9.42
N PHE A 97 -0.18 1.93 -10.31
CA PHE A 97 -1.63 1.85 -10.11
C PHE A 97 -2.20 0.45 -10.31
N ALA A 98 -1.65 -0.35 -11.23
CA ALA A 98 -2.09 -1.73 -11.43
C ALA A 98 -1.85 -2.59 -10.18
N LEU A 99 -0.69 -2.47 -9.52
CA LEU A 99 -0.43 -3.17 -8.25
C LEU A 99 -1.37 -2.70 -7.14
N LEU A 100 -1.63 -1.39 -7.03
CA LEU A 100 -2.60 -0.87 -6.07
C LEU A 100 -4.00 -1.46 -6.28
N GLY A 101 -4.49 -1.47 -7.52
CA GLY A 101 -5.79 -2.06 -7.85
C GLY A 101 -5.83 -3.57 -7.60
N TRP A 102 -4.76 -4.28 -7.93
CA TRP A 102 -4.63 -5.72 -7.66
C TRP A 102 -4.70 -6.05 -6.17
N ALA A 103 -3.93 -5.35 -5.34
CA ALA A 103 -3.97 -5.52 -3.89
C ALA A 103 -5.35 -5.21 -3.31
N GLY A 104 -6.01 -4.14 -3.78
CA GLY A 104 -7.38 -3.81 -3.39
C GLY A 104 -8.37 -4.91 -3.75
N ALA A 105 -8.26 -5.50 -4.95
CA ALA A 105 -9.10 -6.59 -5.37
C ALA A 105 -8.87 -7.87 -4.53
N LEU A 106 -7.62 -8.20 -4.20
CA LEU A 106 -7.31 -9.34 -3.32
C LEU A 106 -7.87 -9.14 -1.91
N LEU A 107 -7.72 -7.94 -1.34
CA LEU A 107 -8.28 -7.60 -0.04
C LEU A 107 -9.81 -7.69 -0.04
N ALA A 108 -10.47 -7.20 -1.10
CA ALA A 108 -11.92 -7.21 -1.23
C ALA A 108 -12.50 -8.62 -1.41
N ARG A 109 -11.73 -9.56 -1.97
CA ARG A 109 -12.15 -10.97 -2.10
C ARG A 109 -12.18 -11.71 -0.76
N GLY A 110 -11.52 -11.18 0.27
CA GLY A 110 -11.34 -11.85 1.55
C GLY A 110 -10.41 -13.07 1.46
N PRO A 111 -10.06 -13.70 2.60
CA PRO A 111 -9.44 -15.03 2.55
C PRO A 111 -10.41 -15.96 1.81
N GLY A 112 -9.89 -16.73 0.85
CA GLY A 112 -10.66 -17.81 0.22
C GLY A 112 -11.20 -18.79 1.28
N PRO A 113 -12.18 -19.64 0.94
CA PRO A 113 -12.73 -20.60 1.89
C PRO A 113 -11.59 -21.43 2.51
N ALA A 114 -11.67 -21.59 3.83
CA ALA A 114 -10.74 -22.38 4.65
C ALA A 114 -10.75 -23.86 4.27
#